data_AF-T2JZK2-F1
#
_entry.id   AF-T2JZK2-F1
#
_cell.length_a   1.000
_cell.length_b   1.000
_cell.length_c   1.000
_cell.angle_alpha   90.00
_cell.angle_beta   90.00
_cell.angle_gamma   90.00
#
_symmetry.space_group_name_H-M   'P 1'
#
loop_
_entity.id
_entity.type
_entity.pdbx_description
1 polymer ?
#
loop_
_entity_poly.entity_id
_entity_poly.type
_entity_poly.pdbx_seq_one_letter_code
_entity_poly.pdbx_strand_id
1 'polypeptide(L)' 'MAIAVGVTDQTVSNWETGQRTPRLSPTQMFKLCQVLNCELKDLADKEPQNNPSC' A
#
# COMPACT_ATOMS: atom_id res chain seq x y z
N MET A 1 -9.06 -0.18 -9.10
CA MET A 1 -7.86 0.26 -8.35
C MET A 1 -6.56 -0.18 -9.04
N ALA A 2 -6.41 -1.45 -9.42
CA ALA A 2 -5.21 -1.99 -10.08
C ALA A 2 -4.73 -1.17 -11.30
N ILE A 3 -5.62 -0.94 -12.29
CA ILE A 3 -5.30 -0.19 -13.51
C ILE A 3 -4.90 1.27 -13.21
N ALA A 4 -5.57 1.91 -12.25
CA ALA A 4 -5.32 3.31 -11.89
C ALA A 4 -3.93 3.52 -11.24
N VAL A 5 -3.46 2.52 -10.48
CA VAL A 5 -2.13 2.51 -9.85
C VAL A 5 -1.05 1.96 -10.80
N GLY A 6 -1.47 1.30 -11.89
CA GLY A 6 -0.57 0.67 -12.85
C GLY A 6 -0.02 -0.67 -12.35
N VAL A 7 -0.81 -1.43 -11.59
CA VAL A 7 -0.49 -2.78 -11.11
C VAL A 7 -1.49 -3.79 -11.64
N THR A 8 -1.17 -5.08 -11.54
CA THR A 8 -2.09 -6.15 -11.91
C THR A 8 -3.12 -6.41 -10.82
N ASP A 9 -4.26 -6.97 -11.19
CA ASP A 9 -5.31 -7.35 -10.23
C ASP A 9 -4.77 -8.35 -9.19
N GLN A 10 -4.00 -9.34 -9.63
CA GLN A 10 -3.28 -10.27 -8.75
C GLN A 10 -2.39 -9.57 -7.70
N THR A 11 -1.76 -8.45 -8.08
CA THR A 11 -0.91 -7.68 -7.16
C THR A 11 -1.76 -7.04 -6.06
N VAL A 12 -2.94 -6.53 -6.42
CA VAL A 12 -3.89 -5.97 -5.46
C VAL A 12 -4.45 -7.06 -4.56
N SER A 13 -4.86 -8.21 -5.12
CA SER A 13 -5.34 -9.34 -4.31
C SER A 13 -4.31 -9.79 -3.28
N ASN A 14 -3.03 -9.86 -3.66
CA ASN A 14 -1.97 -10.23 -2.73
C ASN A 14 -1.79 -9.20 -1.59
N TRP A 15 -2.07 -7.92 -1.83
CA TRP A 15 -2.06 -6.91 -0.77
C TRP A 15 -3.26 -7.08 0.17
N GLU A 16 -4.45 -7.28 -0.40
CA GLU A 16 -5.70 -7.44 0.35
C GLU A 16 -5.69 -8.68 1.25
N THR A 17 -5.07 -9.77 0.79
CA THR A 17 -4.92 -11.00 1.57
C THR A 17 -3.70 -10.97 2.50
N GLY A 18 -2.95 -9.87 2.55
CA GLY A 18 -1.73 -9.73 3.36
C GLY A 18 -0.57 -10.64 2.93
N GLN A 19 -0.66 -11.25 1.74
CA GLN A 19 0.39 -12.12 1.18
C GLN A 19 1.63 -11.32 0.78
N ARG A 20 1.46 -10.02 0.46
CA ARG A 20 2.56 -9.15 0.06
C ARG A 20 2.35 -7.72 0.54
N THR A 21 3.40 -7.13 1.09
CA THR A 21 3.43 -5.69 1.36
C THR A 21 3.54 -4.90 0.05
N PRO A 22 2.72 -3.85 -0.17
CA PRO A 22 2.80 -3.02 -1.36
C PRO A 22 4.16 -2.31 -1.45
N ARG A 23 4.95 -2.66 -2.46
CA ARG A 23 6.19 -1.97 -2.84
C ARG A 23 5.89 -1.04 -4.00
N LEU A 24 5.47 0.18 -3.68
CA LEU A 24 5.09 1.18 -4.67
C LEU A 24 6.12 2.31 -4.70
N SER A 25 6.40 2.81 -5.90
CA SER A 25 7.14 4.07 -6.04
C SER A 25 6.32 5.24 -5.48
N PRO A 26 6.95 6.37 -5.10
CA PRO A 26 6.23 7.54 -4.57
C PRO A 26 5.08 8.01 -5.48
N THR A 27 5.28 7.94 -6.81
CA THR A 27 4.24 8.29 -7.79
C THR A 27 3.07 7.31 -7.78
N GLN A 28 3.33 6.02 -7.63
CA GLN A 28 2.27 5.00 -7.54
C GLN A 28 1.53 5.09 -6.21
N MET A 29 2.25 5.34 -5.11
CA MET A 29 1.65 5.57 -3.80
C MET A 29 0.75 6.82 -3.81
N PHE A 30 1.18 7.90 -4.45
CA PHE A 30 0.35 9.10 -4.61
C PHE A 30 -0.92 8.83 -5.42
N LYS A 31 -0.85 8.04 -6.50
CA LYS A 31 -2.03 7.61 -7.25
C LYS A 31 -2.94 6.71 -6.41
N LEU A 32 -2.38 5.83 -5.59
CA LEU A 32 -3.12 4.98 -4.66
C LEU A 32 -3.94 5.84 -3.69
N CYS A 33 -3.30 6.82 -3.04
CA CYS A 33 -3.96 7.77 -2.14
C CYS A 33 -5.09 8.55 -2.82
N GLN A 34 -4.87 9.03 -4.06
CA GLN A 34 -5.92 9.72 -4.82
C GLN A 34 -7.12 8.82 -5.14
N VAL A 35 -6.88 7.55 -5.52
CA VAL A 35 -7.96 6.60 -5.84
C VAL A 35 -8.73 6.20 -4.58
N LEU A 36 -8.04 6.05 -3.45
CA LEU A 36 -8.64 5.71 -2.17
C LEU A 36 -9.25 6.92 -1.45
N ASN A 37 -8.96 8.13 -1.93
CA ASN A 37 -9.32 9.39 -1.27
C ASN A 37 -8.87 9.43 0.21
N CYS A 38 -7.64 8.97 0.46
CA CYS A 38 -7.02 8.92 1.79
C CYS A 38 -5.62 9.54 1.76
N GLU A 39 -5.13 9.97 2.92
CA GLU A 39 -3.76 10.47 3.08
C GLU A 39 -2.78 9.31 3.32
N LEU A 40 -1.49 9.51 3.03
CA LEU A 40 -0.45 8.50 3.29
C LEU A 40 -0.40 8.09 4.76
N LYS A 41 -0.74 9.01 5.67
CA LYS A 41 -0.79 8.77 7.11
C LYS A 41 -1.80 7.69 7.49
N ASP A 42 -2.98 7.65 6.87
CA ASP A 42 -3.98 6.60 7.10
C ASP A 42 -3.48 5.21 6.68
N LEU A 43 -2.56 5.16 5.72
CA LEU A 43 -1.96 3.91 5.22
C LEU A 43 -0.73 3.48 6.03
N ALA A 44 0.01 4.44 6.59
CA ALA A 44 1.23 4.22 7.36
C ALA A 44 0.97 3.72 8.80
N ASP A 45 -0.30 3.68 9.24
CA ASP A 45 -0.69 3.24 10.58
C ASP A 45 -0.47 1.73 10.82
N LYS A 46 -0.04 0.98 9.80
CA LYS A 46 0.27 -0.45 9.87
C LYS A 46 1.72 -0.78 9.52
N GLU A 47 2.67 -0.20 10.25
CA GLU A 47 3.99 -0.80 10.38
C GLU A 47 3.88 -2.07 11.26
N PRO A 48 4.58 -3.18 10.95
CA PRO A 48 4.81 -4.20 11.97
C PRO A 48 5.60 -3.52 13.09
N GLN A 49 5.14 -3.61 14.33
CA GLN A 49 5.96 -3.27 15.49
C GLN A 49 7.21 -4.19 15.50
N ASN A 50 8.24 -3.83 14.76
CA ASN A 50 9.60 -4.23 15.08
C ASN A 50 10.11 -3.19 16.07
N ASN A 51 9.78 -3.44 17.33
CA ASN A 51 10.43 -2.80 18.45
C ASN A 51 11.73 -3.56 18.71
N PRO A 52 12.92 -3.10 18.30
CA PRO A 52 14.14 -3.56 18.94
C PRO A 52 14.10 -2.98 20.35
N SER A 53 13.62 -3.79 21.29
CA SER A 53 13.88 -3.56 22.71
C SER A 53 15.39 -3.44 22.89
N CYS A 54 15.88 -2.23 23.16
CA CYS A 54 17.01 -2.05 24.05
C CYS A 54 16.45 -1.81 25.45
#